data_AF-E6W1W9-F1
#
_entry.id   AF-E6W1W9-F1
#
_cell.length_a   1.000
_cell.length_b   1.000
_cell.length_c   1.000
_cell.angle_alpha   90.00
_cell.angle_beta   90.00
_cell.angle_gamma   90.00
#
_symmetry.space_group_name_H-M   'P 1'
#
loop_
_entity.id
_entity.type
_entity.pdbx_description
1 polymer ?
#
loop_
_entity_poly.entity_id
_entity_poly.type
_entity_poly.pdbx_seq_one_letter_code
_entity_poly.pdbx_strand_id
1 'polypeptide(L)'
;MLKRILFTVAFVAMASSAALAGEGGSGSAMVLTAIMIGAGIGMGLGALGTGIGMGNAIQGATEGIARNPNASGKIMTAMIIGLAMIESLAIYTLVIALILLFANPYSAAFFG
;
A
#
# COMPACT_ATOMS: atom_id res chain seq x y z
N MET A 1 -2.60 -18.40 -11.25
CA MET A 1 -1.98 -17.07 -11.49
C MET A 1 -1.55 -16.39 -10.19
N LEU A 2 -2.43 -16.28 -9.19
CA LEU A 2 -2.13 -15.65 -7.90
C LEU A 2 -0.90 -16.23 -7.17
N LYS A 3 -0.74 -17.55 -7.14
CA LYS A 3 0.46 -18.20 -6.57
C LYS A 3 1.76 -17.83 -7.28
N ARG A 4 1.72 -17.52 -8.59
CA ARG A 4 2.91 -17.09 -9.36
C ARG A 4 3.24 -15.64 -9.04
N ILE A 5 2.23 -14.79 -8.91
CA ILE A 5 2.39 -13.38 -8.52
C ILE A 5 2.97 -13.27 -7.11
N LEU A 6 2.43 -14.02 -6.14
CA LEU A 6 2.97 -14.07 -4.78
C LEU A 6 4.42 -14.58 -4.75
N PHE A 7 4.73 -15.62 -5.54
CA PHE A 7 6.08 -16.16 -5.62
C PHE A 7 7.07 -15.18 -6.28
N THR A 8 6.63 -14.45 -7.31
CA THR A 8 7.45 -13.41 -7.95
C THR A 8 7.69 -12.22 -7.03
N VAL A 9 6.66 -11.76 -6.29
CA VAL A 9 6.82 -10.67 -5.30
C VAL A 9 7.76 -11.08 -4.16
N ALA A 10 7.62 -12.30 -3.65
CA ALA A 10 8.51 -12.85 -2.62
C ALA A 10 9.95 -13.03 -3.13
N PHE A 11 10.11 -13.51 -4.37
CA PHE A 11 11.41 -13.68 -5.01
C PHE A 11 12.11 -12.34 -5.26
N VAL A 12 11.38 -11.31 -5.74
CA VAL A 12 11.93 -9.96 -5.91
C VAL A 12 12.35 -9.38 -4.56
N ALA A 13 11.55 -9.53 -3.50
CA ALA A 13 11.92 -9.06 -2.16
C ALA A 13 13.18 -9.75 -1.60
N MET A 14 13.31 -11.07 -1.80
CA MET A 14 14.51 -11.82 -1.39
C MET A 14 15.74 -11.52 -2.26
N ALA A 15 15.58 -11.40 -3.58
CA ALA A 15 16.67 -11.08 -4.49
C ALA A 15 17.27 -9.69 -4.21
N SER A 16 16.44 -8.71 -3.84
CA SER A 16 16.92 -7.40 -3.40
C SER A 16 17.78 -7.48 -2.12
N SER A 17 17.47 -8.39 -1.19
CA SER A 17 18.30 -8.59 0.01
C SER A 17 19.62 -9.32 -0.27
N ALA A 18 19.64 -10.21 -1.28
CA ALA A 18 20.83 -10.97 -1.67
C ALA A 18 21.83 -10.11 -2.47
N ALA A 19 21.36 -9.16 -3.27
CA ALA A 19 22.21 -8.22 -4.01
C ALA A 19 23.06 -7.33 -3.08
N LEU A 20 22.60 -7.08 -1.84
CA LEU A 20 23.30 -6.25 -0.85
C LEU A 20 24.25 -7.02 0.09
N ALA A 21 24.31 -8.35 0.02
CA ALA A 21 25.19 -9.15 0.89
C ALA A 21 26.67 -9.10 0.47
N GLY A 22 26.97 -8.61 -0.74
CA GLY A 22 28.32 -8.55 -1.30
C GLY A 22 29.05 -7.21 -1.14
N GLU A 23 28.37 -6.16 -0.66
CA GLU A 23 28.98 -4.85 -0.50
C GLU A 23 29.30 -4.62 0.97
N GLY A 24 30.59 -4.47 1.29
CA GLY A 24 31.09 -4.04 2.61
C GLY A 24 30.73 -2.59 2.95
N GLY A 25 29.47 -2.22 2.73
CA GLY A 25 28.91 -0.89 2.96
C GLY A 25 28.52 -0.71 4.43
N SER A 26 28.94 0.43 4.99
CA SER A 26 28.52 0.95 6.29
C SER A 26 27.06 0.59 6.61
N GLY A 27 26.78 0.07 7.81
CA GLY A 27 25.45 -0.44 8.20
C GLY A 27 24.27 0.54 7.94
N SER A 28 24.58 1.82 7.82
CA SER A 28 23.71 2.90 7.34
C SER A 28 23.09 2.65 5.95
N ALA A 29 23.83 2.10 4.98
CA ALA A 29 23.34 1.84 3.61
C ALA A 29 22.32 0.69 3.56
N MET A 30 22.57 -0.39 4.31
CA MET A 30 21.66 -1.54 4.39
C MET A 30 20.31 -1.15 5.02
N VAL A 31 20.33 -0.30 6.05
CA VAL A 31 19.11 0.23 6.70
C VAL A 31 18.31 1.09 5.73
N LEU A 32 18.97 1.97 4.96
CA LEU A 32 18.28 2.86 4.02
C LEU A 32 17.60 2.07 2.89
N THR A 33 18.28 1.05 2.34
CA THR A 33 17.69 0.18 1.31
C THR A 33 16.51 -0.63 1.84
N ALA A 34 16.62 -1.18 3.07
CA ALA A 34 15.51 -1.90 3.69
C ALA A 34 14.28 -1.00 3.88
N ILE A 35 14.48 0.26 4.26
CA ILE A 35 13.42 1.27 4.40
C ILE A 35 12.74 1.56 3.05
N MET A 36 13.51 1.74 1.97
CA MET A 36 12.95 2.00 0.64
C MET A 36 12.11 0.82 0.13
N ILE A 37 12.60 -0.41 0.33
CA ILE A 37 11.86 -1.62 -0.05
C ILE A 37 10.59 -1.75 0.80
N GLY A 38 10.69 -1.55 2.12
CA GLY A 38 9.56 -1.61 3.04
C GLY A 38 8.47 -0.59 2.70
N ALA A 39 8.85 0.66 2.41
CA ALA A 39 7.92 1.71 2.00
C ALA A 39 7.24 1.38 0.66
N GLY A 40 8.00 0.93 -0.34
CA GLY A 40 7.46 0.56 -1.65
C GLY A 40 6.49 -0.63 -1.60
N ILE A 41 6.84 -1.69 -0.89
CA ILE A 41 5.98 -2.86 -0.71
C ILE A 41 4.73 -2.50 0.09
N GLY A 42 4.88 -1.77 1.20
CA GLY A 42 3.77 -1.31 2.03
C GLY A 42 2.76 -0.50 1.20
N MET A 43 3.25 0.48 0.43
CA MET A 43 2.40 1.26 -0.48
C MET A 43 1.72 0.41 -1.54
N GLY A 44 2.45 -0.50 -2.19
CA GLY A 44 1.89 -1.39 -3.21
C GLY A 44 0.74 -2.24 -2.66
N LEU A 45 0.91 -2.82 -1.47
CA LEU A 45 -0.12 -3.64 -0.82
C LEU A 45 -1.32 -2.80 -0.35
N GLY A 46 -1.08 -1.62 0.23
CA GLY A 46 -2.14 -0.69 0.63
C GLY A 46 -2.99 -0.24 -0.55
N ALA A 47 -2.34 0.15 -1.66
CA ALA A 47 -3.02 0.55 -2.89
C ALA A 47 -3.80 -0.61 -3.53
N LEU A 48 -3.24 -1.82 -3.53
CA LEU A 48 -3.93 -3.02 -4.01
C LEU A 48 -5.21 -3.32 -3.21
N GLY A 49 -5.11 -3.32 -1.87
CA GLY A 49 -6.25 -3.61 -1.01
C GLY A 49 -7.38 -2.59 -1.14
N THR A 50 -7.03 -1.30 -1.15
CA THR A 50 -7.99 -0.20 -1.30
C THR A 50 -8.61 -0.16 -2.70
N GLY A 51 -7.81 -0.37 -3.75
CA GLY A 51 -8.31 -0.45 -5.13
C GLY A 51 -9.35 -1.56 -5.33
N ILE A 52 -9.12 -2.74 -4.77
CA ILE A 52 -10.10 -3.85 -4.80
C ILE A 52 -11.37 -3.48 -4.01
N GLY A 53 -11.21 -2.91 -2.82
CA GLY A 53 -12.34 -2.48 -1.98
C GLY A 53 -13.22 -1.44 -2.68
N MET A 54 -12.60 -0.41 -3.29
CA MET A 54 -13.32 0.63 -4.02
C MET A 54 -14.04 0.08 -5.26
N GLY A 55 -13.39 -0.80 -6.03
CA GLY A 55 -14.00 -1.42 -7.20
C GLY A 55 -15.29 -2.18 -6.84
N ASN A 56 -15.25 -2.98 -5.77
CA ASN A 56 -16.41 -3.71 -5.29
C ASN A 56 -17.52 -2.78 -4.78
N ALA A 57 -17.18 -1.71 -4.06
CA ALA A 57 -18.14 -0.73 -3.56
C ALA A 57 -18.87 -0.01 -4.71
N ILE A 58 -18.13 0.40 -5.75
CA ILE A 58 -18.68 1.07 -6.92
C ILE A 58 -19.56 0.11 -7.74
N GLN A 59 -19.14 -1.15 -7.90
CA GLN A 59 -19.96 -2.18 -8.55
C GLN A 59 -21.29 -2.37 -7.81
N GLY A 60 -21.25 -2.56 -6.50
CA GLY A 60 -22.46 -2.72 -5.68
C GLY A 60 -23.38 -1.50 -5.76
N ALA A 61 -22.82 -0.29 -5.77
CA ALA A 61 -23.59 0.95 -5.90
C ALA A 61 -24.26 1.06 -7.28
N THR A 62 -23.51 0.82 -8.37
CA THR A 62 -24.03 0.89 -9.74
C THR A 62 -25.13 -0.14 -10.00
N GLU A 63 -24.95 -1.39 -9.56
CA GLU A 63 -26.00 -2.40 -9.62
C GLU A 63 -27.23 -2.04 -8.78
N GLY A 64 -27.02 -1.49 -7.58
CA GLY A 64 -28.10 -1.04 -6.71
C GLY A 64 -28.92 0.09 -7.35
N ILE A 65 -28.25 1.06 -7.97
CA ILE A 65 -28.88 2.17 -8.68
C ILE A 65 -29.64 1.66 -9.90
N ALA A 66 -29.07 0.72 -10.68
CA ALA A 66 -29.72 0.14 -11.84
C ALA A 66 -31.02 -0.59 -11.46
N ARG A 67 -31.05 -1.29 -10.33
CA ARG A 67 -32.24 -1.99 -9.83
C ARG A 67 -33.28 -1.04 -9.22
N ASN A 68 -32.85 0.03 -8.56
CA ASN A 68 -33.73 0.98 -7.88
C ASN A 68 -33.29 2.43 -8.11
N PRO A 69 -33.63 3.03 -9.28
CA PRO A 69 -33.20 4.39 -9.62
C PRO A 69 -33.67 5.46 -8.64
N ASN A 70 -34.86 5.28 -8.05
CA ASN A 70 -35.44 6.20 -7.06
C ASN A 70 -34.62 6.28 -5.76
N ALA A 71 -33.80 5.27 -5.46
CA ALA A 71 -32.93 5.24 -4.28
C ALA A 71 -31.51 5.77 -4.54
N SER A 72 -31.22 6.25 -5.76
CA SER A 72 -29.86 6.59 -6.20
C SER A 72 -29.13 7.54 -5.25
N GLY A 73 -29.78 8.60 -4.78
CA GLY A 73 -29.17 9.56 -3.85
C GLY A 73 -28.70 8.92 -2.53
N LYS A 74 -29.50 8.00 -1.97
CA LYS A 74 -29.13 7.29 -0.72
C LYS A 74 -27.98 6.31 -0.97
N ILE A 75 -28.00 5.61 -2.09
CA ILE A 75 -26.94 4.66 -2.48
C ILE A 75 -25.62 5.40 -2.68
N MET A 76 -25.62 6.52 -3.42
CA MET A 76 -24.43 7.34 -3.62
C MET A 76 -23.88 7.89 -2.30
N THR A 77 -24.75 8.32 -1.37
CA THR A 77 -24.32 8.79 -0.05
C THR A 77 -23.61 7.67 0.73
N ALA A 78 -24.20 6.48 0.79
CA ALA A 78 -23.59 5.33 1.46
C ALA A 78 -22.27 4.91 0.79
N MET A 79 -22.23 4.93 -0.55
CA MET A 79 -21.02 4.64 -1.32
C MET A 79 -19.89 5.60 -0.98
N ILE A 80 -20.13 6.92 -0.98
CA ILE A 80 -19.09 7.92 -0.70
C ILE A 80 -18.55 7.76 0.73
N ILE A 81 -19.41 7.50 1.72
CA ILE A 81 -18.98 7.25 3.10
C ILE A 81 -18.11 5.98 3.16
N GLY A 82 -18.51 4.91 2.48
CA GLY A 82 -17.73 3.68 2.38
C GLY A 82 -16.37 3.89 1.71
N LEU A 83 -16.33 4.63 0.59
CA LEU A 83 -15.11 4.98 -0.13
C LEU A 83 -14.17 5.83 0.75
N ALA A 84 -14.69 6.78 1.51
CA ALA A 84 -13.89 7.59 2.42
C ALA A 84 -13.22 6.73 3.52
N MET A 85 -13.92 5.71 4.04
CA MET A 85 -13.35 4.77 4.99
C MET A 85 -12.28 3.87 4.36
N ILE A 86 -12.49 3.42 3.12
CA ILE A 86 -11.48 2.64 2.38
C ILE A 86 -10.23 3.48 2.13
N GLU A 87 -10.39 4.74 1.71
CA GLU A 87 -9.26 5.64 1.44
C GLU A 87 -8.43 5.94 2.69
N SER A 88 -9.01 5.92 3.89
CA SER A 88 -8.23 6.09 5.13
C SER A 88 -7.11 5.06 5.27
N LEU A 89 -7.32 3.84 4.77
CA LEU A 89 -6.30 2.78 4.79
C LEU A 89 -5.15 3.11 3.83
N ALA A 90 -5.45 3.63 2.63
CA ALA A 90 -4.43 4.08 1.68
C ALA A 90 -3.59 5.20 2.30
N ILE A 91 -4.24 6.18 2.92
CA ILE A 91 -3.58 7.30 3.58
C ILE A 91 -2.72 6.83 4.77
N TYR A 92 -3.13 5.83 5.56
CA TYR A 92 -2.28 5.30 6.62
C TYR A 92 -0.98 4.68 6.09
N THR A 93 -1.06 3.88 5.03
CA THR A 93 0.15 3.34 4.37
C THR A 93 1.02 4.45 3.78
N LEU A 94 0.41 5.48 3.18
CA LEU A 94 1.12 6.64 2.65
C LEU A 94 1.86 7.39 3.75
N VAL A 95 1.19 7.67 4.87
CA VAL A 95 1.79 8.37 6.01
C VAL A 95 2.99 7.59 6.56
N ILE A 96 2.87 6.27 6.73
CA ILE A 96 3.99 5.45 7.19
C ILE A 96 5.15 5.51 6.19
N ALA A 97 4.88 5.39 4.89
CA ALA A 97 5.91 5.47 3.86
C ALA A 97 6.62 6.84 3.86
N LEU A 98 5.86 7.94 4.02
CA LEU A 98 6.41 9.29 4.11
C LEU A 98 7.26 9.49 5.37
N ILE A 99 6.82 8.96 6.52
CA ILE A 99 7.61 8.99 7.76
C ILE A 99 8.92 8.24 7.56
N LEU A 100 8.87 7.04 6.96
CA LEU A 100 10.05 6.22 6.71
C LEU A 100 11.04 6.90 5.75
N LEU A 101 10.57 7.60 4.72
CA LEU A 101 11.44 8.27 3.74
C LEU A 101 11.98 9.62 4.23
N PHE A 102 11.15 10.45 4.87
CA PHE A 102 11.46 11.86 5.11
C PHE A 102 11.59 12.23 6.59
N ALA A 103 11.00 11.46 7.50
CA ALA A 103 11.02 11.71 8.94
C ALA A 103 11.48 10.45 9.69
N ASN A 104 12.50 9.78 9.15
CA ASN A 104 12.95 8.48 9.65
C ASN A 104 13.40 8.59 11.11
N PRO A 105 12.73 7.93 12.07
CA PRO A 105 13.08 7.99 13.49
C PRO A 105 14.44 7.35 13.79
N TYR A 106 14.94 6.50 12.89
CA TYR A 106 16.23 5.83 13.03
C TYR A 106 17.40 6.65 12.47
N SER A 107 17.13 7.81 11.85
CA SER A 107 18.17 8.68 11.29
C SER A 107 19.22 9.09 12.33
N ALA A 108 18.81 9.47 13.54
CA ALA A 108 19.72 9.85 14.62
C ALA A 108 20.52 8.66 15.22
N ALA A 109 20.01 7.42 15.09
CA ALA A 109 20.64 6.23 15.67
C ALA A 109 21.67 5.57 14.73
N PHE A 110 21.57 5.77 13.41
CA PHE A 110 22.45 5.14 12.41
C PHE A 110 23.32 6.13 11.63
N PHE A 111 23.03 7.43 11.67
CA PHE A 111 23.74 8.46 10.89
C PHE A 111 24.33 9.59 11.76
N GLY A 112 24.17 9.52 13.08
CA GLY A 112 24.85 10.37 14.07
C GLY A 112 26.02 9.63 14.71
#